data_AF-A0A975FUT9-F1
#
_entry.id   AF-A0A975FUT9-F1
#
_cell.length_a   1.000
_cell.length_b   1.000
_cell.length_c   1.000
_cell.angle_alpha   90.00
_cell.angle_beta   90.00
_cell.angle_gamma   90.00
#
_symmetry.space_group_name_H-M   'P 1'
#
loop_
_entity.id
_entity.type
_entity.pdbx_description
1 polymer ?
#
loop_
_entity_poly.entity_id
_entity_poly.type
_entity_poly.pdbx_seq_one_letter_code
_entity_poly.pdbx_strand_id
1 'polypeptide(L)' 'MEINVVEFFEADKDGTEVNSVNEPLLQKVRLLEELDETQKKSICNMIDTAIANKRLKEALSNAMNITI' A
#
# COMPACT_ATOMS: atom_id res chain seq x y z
N MET A 1 -12.53 -11.81 -4.98
CA MET A 1 -12.27 -10.75 -5.97
C MET A 1 -10.81 -10.38 -5.79
N GLU A 2 -9.95 -10.94 -6.62
CA GLU A 2 -8.50 -10.72 -6.55
C GLU A 2 -8.25 -9.50 -7.43
N ILE A 3 -8.05 -8.33 -6.80
CA ILE A 3 -7.80 -7.10 -7.54
C ILE A 3 -6.31 -7.10 -7.86
N ASN A 4 -5.97 -7.22 -9.15
CA ASN A 4 -4.62 -6.98 -9.61
C ASN A 4 -4.30 -5.50 -9.35
N VAL A 5 -3.31 -5.26 -8.49
CA VAL A 5 -2.96 -3.92 -8.02
C VAL A 5 -2.42 -3.06 -9.17
N VAL A 6 -1.73 -3.66 -10.14
CA VAL A 6 -1.26 -2.98 -11.35
C VAL A 6 -2.44 -2.53 -12.22
N GLU A 7 -3.42 -3.41 -12.49
CA GLU A 7 -4.62 -3.06 -13.25
C GLU A 7 -5.41 -1.93 -12.58
N PHE A 8 -5.49 -1.92 -11.25
CA PHE A 8 -6.12 -0.84 -10.49
C PHE A 8 -5.43 0.51 -10.71
N PHE A 9 -4.09 0.53 -10.80
CA PHE A 9 -3.33 1.74 -11.08
C PHE A 9 -3.27 2.10 -12.58
N GLU A 10 -3.59 1.18 -13.49
CA GLU A 10 -3.62 1.42 -14.93
C GLU A 10 -4.99 1.88 -15.44
N ALA A 11 -6.08 1.54 -14.73
CA ALA A 11 -7.45 1.89 -15.08
C ALA A 11 -7.74 3.41 -15.10
N ASP A 12 -6.86 4.23 -14.50
CA ASP A 12 -7.00 5.70 -14.46
C ASP A 12 -6.57 6.42 -15.75
N LYS A 13 -6.15 5.69 -16.79
CA LYS A 13 -5.71 6.33 -18.06
C LYS A 13 -6.84 6.90 -18.93
N ASP A 14 -8.10 6.50 -18.72
CA ASP A 14 -9.23 6.85 -19.62
C ASP A 14 -10.21 7.91 -19.07
N GLY A 15 -9.78 8.70 -18.08
CA GLY A 15 -10.41 9.99 -17.82
C GLY A 15 -10.81 10.21 -16.38
N THR A 16 -9.93 10.82 -15.61
CA THR A 16 -10.23 12.13 -15.00
C THR A 16 -8.93 12.74 -14.51
N GLU A 17 -8.81 14.04 -14.71
CA GLU A 17 -7.63 14.89 -14.52
C GLU A 17 -7.26 15.10 -13.04
N VAL A 18 -7.38 14.07 -12.19
CA VAL A 18 -7.11 14.18 -10.76
C VAL A 18 -6.26 13.00 -10.32
N ASN A 19 -4.99 13.32 -10.08
CA ASN A 19 -3.92 12.49 -9.54
C ASN A 19 -3.14 11.73 -10.60
N SER A 20 -1.98 12.29 -10.94
CA SER A 20 -0.83 11.49 -11.34
C SER A 20 -0.73 10.29 -10.40
N VAL A 21 -1.14 9.11 -10.87
CA VAL A 21 -0.69 7.85 -10.27
C VAL A 21 0.80 8.03 -10.11
N ASN A 22 1.26 7.98 -8.86
CA ASN A 22 2.62 8.36 -8.50
C ASN A 22 3.55 7.45 -9.32
N GLU A 23 4.07 7.94 -10.44
CA GLU A 23 4.72 7.12 -11.47
C GLU A 23 5.89 6.29 -10.90
N PRO A 24 6.67 6.81 -9.93
CA PRO A 24 7.64 6.01 -9.19
C PRO A 24 7.05 4.84 -8.38
N LEU A 25 5.82 4.96 -7.88
CA LEU A 25 5.13 3.89 -7.15
C LEU A 25 4.64 2.81 -8.11
N LEU A 26 4.06 3.18 -9.25
CA LEU A 26 3.60 2.22 -10.26
C LEU A 26 4.76 1.37 -10.81
N GLN A 27 5.89 1.99 -11.12
CA GLN A 27 7.07 1.26 -11.55
C GLN A 27 7.56 0.27 -10.48
N LYS A 28 7.54 0.66 -9.20
CA LYS A 28 7.90 -0.24 -8.10
C LYS A 28 6.92 -1.41 -7.99
N VAL A 29 5.61 -1.16 -8.10
CA VAL A 29 4.59 -2.23 -8.05
C VAL A 29 4.79 -3.23 -9.19
N ARG A 30 5.06 -2.78 -10.41
CA ARG A 30 5.36 -3.68 -11.53
C ARG A 30 6.57 -4.56 -11.25
N LEU A 31 7.66 -3.98 -10.73
CA LEU A 31 8.85 -4.75 -10.34
C LEU A 31 8.56 -5.76 -9.21
N LEU A 32 7.62 -5.48 -8.32
CA LEU A 32 7.21 -6.41 -7.27
C LEU A 32 6.49 -7.65 -7.84
N GLU A 33 5.73 -7.50 -8.92
CA GLU A 33 5.05 -8.62 -9.58
C GLU A 33 6.02 -9.61 -10.24
N GLU A 34 7.19 -9.13 -10.64
CA GLU A 34 8.25 -9.94 -11.27
C GLU A 34 9.10 -10.72 -10.25
N LEU A 35 8.96 -10.44 -8.95
CA LEU A 35 9.71 -11.14 -7.90
C LEU A 35 9.20 -12.57 -7.68
N ASP A 36 10.06 -13.41 -7.10
CA ASP A 36 9.63 -14.74 -6.68
C ASP A 36 8.66 -14.69 -5.49
N GLU A 37 7.91 -15.78 -5.28
CA GLU A 37 6.89 -15.85 -4.24
C GLU A 37 7.43 -15.66 -2.82
N THR A 38 8.69 -16.06 -2.57
CA THR A 38 9.32 -15.87 -1.25
C THR A 38 9.58 -14.39 -0.99
N GLN A 39 10.11 -13.69 -2.00
CA GLN A 39 10.37 -12.26 -1.95
C GLN A 39 9.07 -11.45 -1.84
N LYS A 40 8.05 -11.76 -2.66
CA LYS A 40 6.72 -11.14 -2.57
C LYS A 40 6.14 -11.26 -1.16
N LYS A 41 6.14 -12.48 -0.60
CA LYS A 41 5.64 -12.73 0.75
C LYS A 41 6.41 -11.95 1.81
N SER A 42 7.73 -11.85 1.68
CA SER A 42 8.57 -11.08 2.60
C SER A 42 8.22 -9.59 2.60
N ILE A 43 8.00 -9.01 1.41
CA ILE A 43 7.63 -7.60 1.25
C ILE A 43 6.22 -7.35 1.78
N CYS A 44 5.25 -8.22 1.50
CA CYS A 44 3.90 -8.12 2.07
C CYS A 44 3.95 -8.14 3.61
N ASN A 45 4.71 -9.06 4.21
CA ASN A 45 4.87 -9.12 5.66
C ASN A 45 5.50 -7.84 6.23
N MET A 46 6.47 -7.24 5.54
CA MET A 46 7.08 -5.97 5.95
C MET A 46 6.05 -4.83 5.92
N ILE A 47 5.24 -4.74 4.86
CA ILE A 47 4.18 -3.73 4.73
C ILE A 47 3.14 -3.92 5.85
N ASP A 48 2.68 -5.14 6.07
CA ASP A 48 1.71 -5.47 7.11
C ASP A 48 2.22 -5.07 8.51
N THR A 49 3.49 -5.37 8.79
CA THR A 49 4.14 -5.02 10.06
C THR A 49 4.20 -3.50 10.24
N ALA A 50 4.56 -2.75 9.20
CA ALA A 50 4.60 -1.30 9.26
C ALA A 50 3.21 -0.69 9.50
N ILE A 51 2.17 -1.22 8.83
CA ILE A 51 0.78 -0.78 9.00
C ILE A 51 0.28 -1.11 10.41
N ALA A 52 0.54 -2.32 10.91
CA ALA A 52 0.17 -2.73 12.26
C ALA A 52 0.79 -1.78 13.30
N ASN A 53 2.08 -1.47 13.15
CA ASN A 53 2.78 -0.52 14.03
C ASN A 53 2.19 0.89 13.98
N LYS A 54 1.82 1.39 12.80
CA LYS A 54 1.13 2.69 12.65
C LYS A 54 -0.21 2.69 13.39
N ARG A 55 -1.04 1.68 13.17
CA ARG A 55 -2.35 1.54 13.81
C ARG A 55 -2.24 1.43 15.33
N LEU A 56 -1.26 0.69 15.83
CA LEU A 56 -0.98 0.59 17.28
C LEU A 56 -0.61 1.95 17.87
N LYS A 57 0.27 2.71 17.21
CA LYS A 57 0.64 4.07 17.65
C LYS A 57 -0.56 5.02 17.65
N GLU A 58 -1.40 4.94 16.63
CA GLU A 58 -2.64 5.74 16.55
C GLU A 58 -3.62 5.37 17.65
N ALA A 59 -3.87 4.08 17.88
CA ALA A 59 -4.74 3.60 18.94
C ALA A 59 -4.26 4.05 20.33
N LEU A 60 -2.96 3.98 20.58
CA LEU A 60 -2.36 4.46 21.83
C LEU A 60 -2.52 5.98 21.99
N SER A 61 -2.20 6.74 20.94
CA SER A 61 -2.35 8.22 20.96
C SER A 61 -3.79 8.63 21.21
N ASN A 62 -4.75 7.94 20.60
CA ASN A 62 -6.17 8.20 20.78
C ASN A 62 -6.63 7.86 22.21
N ALA A 63 -6.20 6.73 22.78
CA ALA A 63 -6.54 6.35 24.16
C ALA A 63 -6.00 7.37 25.19
N MET A 64 -4.79 7.90 24.96
CA MET A 64 -4.20 8.94 25.79
C MET A 64 -4.96 10.26 25.69
N ASN A 65 -5.39 10.65 24.49
CA ASN A 65 -6.17 11.88 24.28
C ASN A 65 -7.58 11.81 24.88
N ILE A 66 -8.14 10.62 25.12
CA ILE A 66 -9.45 10.43 25.78
C ILE A 66 -9.35 10.61 27.31
N THR A 67 -8.15 10.55 27.89
CA THR A 67 -7.94 10.52 29.35
C THR A 67 -7.57 11.89 29.94
N ILE A 68 -7.51 12.96 29.13
CA ILE A 68 -7.27 14.35 29.57
C ILE A 68 -8.54 15.17 29.39
#